data_AF-A0A438EER5-F1
#
_entry.id   AF-A0A438EER5-F1
#
_cell.length_a   1.000
_cell.length_b   1.000
_cell.length_c   1.000
_cell.angle_alpha   90.00
_cell.angle_beta   90.00
_cell.angle_gamma   90.00
#
_symmetry.space_group_name_H-M   'P 1'
#
loop_
_entity.id
_entity.type
_entity.pdbx_description
1 polymer ?
#
loop_
_entity_poly.entity_id
_entity_poly.type
_entity_poly.pdbx_seq_one_letter_code
_entity_poly.pdbx_strand_id
1 'polypeptide(L)'
;MYSKGLPFNTVNDPYWFPMMDVVANFELGFKPPSMHKLRRWMLKEEMERSRCLINFLVNSPAGTWFMKSIEASDTIIKNGELMFKYLDEVVEEIGEENVVQVITDDASNYVNVGMRLMEKMRRLWWTPCAAHCIDLMLEDIGKLNFHATTLSRTRKVVKFIYGNTWVLSLMRTFTKNHELLHPTITQFDTTFLTLQSLYKQKQTLIAMFFLEKWCSSTWAKKVEGVKTQSTVLFDPNFWPHVAFCIKTTISLVSVLREVDSKEIPTMGYIYELMDSGKENIAFSCGDMERKYGPIWRKIDARWTLQLH
;
A
#
# COMPACT_ATOMS: atom_id res chain seq x y z
N MET A 1 5.68 -29.60 8.83
CA MET A 1 4.31 -29.33 9.26
C MET A 1 4.25 -28.96 10.74
N TYR A 2 4.66 -29.85 11.66
CA TYR A 2 4.65 -29.59 13.10
C TYR A 2 5.45 -28.34 13.55
N SER A 3 6.68 -28.16 13.06
CA SER A 3 7.55 -27.03 13.44
C SER A 3 7.08 -25.65 12.98
N LYS A 4 6.05 -25.59 12.12
CA LYS A 4 5.50 -24.34 11.56
C LYS A 4 3.99 -24.19 11.82
N GLY A 5 3.42 -25.02 12.69
CA GLY A 5 2.01 -24.93 13.08
C GLY A 5 1.03 -25.20 11.93
N LEU A 6 1.43 -25.94 10.89
CA LEU A 6 0.53 -26.29 9.80
C LEU A 6 -0.41 -27.44 10.25
N PRO A 7 -1.74 -27.33 10.05
CA PRO A 7 -2.67 -28.41 10.34
C PRO A 7 -2.31 -29.69 9.57
N PHE A 8 -2.39 -30.86 10.22
CA PHE A 8 -2.11 -32.13 9.55
C PHE A 8 -3.07 -32.41 8.38
N ASN A 9 -4.26 -31.81 8.41
CA ASN A 9 -5.25 -31.92 7.34
C ASN A 9 -4.80 -31.27 6.01
N THR A 10 -3.72 -30.48 5.98
CA THR A 10 -3.18 -29.91 4.74
C THR A 10 -2.75 -30.99 3.73
N VAL A 11 -2.48 -32.22 4.16
CA VAL A 11 -2.18 -33.35 3.26
C VAL A 11 -3.39 -33.77 2.43
N ASN A 12 -4.61 -33.48 2.89
CA ASN A 12 -5.85 -33.82 2.20
C ASN A 12 -6.30 -32.72 1.23
N ASP A 13 -5.52 -31.64 1.10
CA ASP A 13 -5.78 -30.61 0.13
C ASP A 13 -5.66 -31.19 -1.30
N PRO A 14 -6.61 -30.90 -2.21
CA PRO A 14 -6.61 -31.46 -3.56
C PRO A 14 -5.37 -31.10 -4.39
N TYR A 15 -4.62 -30.07 -3.98
CA TYR A 15 -3.37 -29.66 -4.62
C TYR A 15 -2.13 -30.29 -3.99
N TRP A 16 -2.25 -30.98 -2.83
CA TRP A 16 -1.12 -31.59 -2.13
C TRP A 16 -0.43 -32.68 -2.97
N PHE A 17 -1.17 -33.66 -3.45
CA PHE A 17 -0.62 -34.75 -4.25
C PHE A 17 -0.04 -34.29 -5.60
N PRO A 18 -0.74 -33.45 -6.41
CA PRO A 18 -0.16 -32.87 -7.62
C PRO A 18 1.13 -32.11 -7.38
N MET A 19 1.22 -31.35 -6.27
CA MET A 19 2.45 -30.64 -5.89
C MET A 19 3.59 -31.63 -5.62
N MET A 20 3.32 -32.69 -4.84
CA MET A 20 4.32 -33.70 -4.50
C MET A 20 4.77 -34.49 -5.73
N ASP A 21 3.87 -34.81 -6.66
CA ASP A 21 4.21 -35.48 -7.92
C ASP A 21 5.14 -34.61 -8.79
N VAL A 22 4.86 -33.32 -8.89
CA VAL A 22 5.73 -32.38 -9.61
C VAL A 22 7.10 -32.30 -8.94
N VAL A 23 7.17 -32.24 -7.62
CA VAL A 23 8.43 -32.22 -6.87
C VAL A 23 9.22 -33.52 -7.04
N ALA A 24 8.53 -34.67 -7.04
CA ALA A 24 9.12 -35.99 -7.20
C ALA A 24 9.69 -36.23 -8.61
N ASN A 25 9.14 -35.55 -9.63
CA ASN A 25 9.60 -35.64 -11.01
C ASN A 25 10.87 -34.81 -11.30
N PHE A 26 11.40 -34.04 -10.35
CA PHE A 26 12.69 -33.35 -10.51
C PHE A 26 13.87 -34.24 -10.09
N GLU A 27 14.98 -34.11 -10.83
CA GLU A 27 16.23 -34.81 -10.51
C GLU A 27 16.86 -34.36 -9.17
N LEU A 28 17.77 -35.20 -8.65
CA LEU A 28 18.59 -34.92 -7.47
C LEU A 28 19.28 -33.55 -7.59
N GLY A 29 18.87 -32.60 -6.75
CA GLY A 29 19.38 -31.23 -6.77
C GLY A 29 18.31 -30.14 -6.90
N PHE A 30 17.01 -30.50 -6.93
CA PHE A 30 15.93 -29.52 -6.88
C PHE A 30 16.10 -28.53 -5.71
N LYS A 31 16.25 -27.25 -6.06
CA LYS A 31 16.24 -26.15 -5.09
C LYS A 31 14.84 -25.55 -5.08
N PRO A 32 14.08 -25.70 -3.98
CA PRO A 32 12.77 -25.08 -3.90
C PRO A 32 12.89 -23.56 -4.09
N PRO A 33 11.92 -22.93 -4.76
CA PRO A 33 11.91 -21.48 -4.91
C PRO A 33 11.91 -20.80 -3.53
N SER A 34 12.63 -19.69 -3.41
CA SER A 34 12.61 -18.89 -2.18
C SER A 34 11.21 -18.30 -1.95
N MET A 35 10.89 -17.98 -0.69
CA MET A 35 9.63 -17.32 -0.31
C MET A 35 9.34 -16.08 -1.17
N HIS A 36 10.35 -15.25 -1.46
CA HIS A 36 10.19 -14.08 -2.31
C HIS A 36 9.85 -14.43 -3.77
N LYS A 37 10.38 -15.53 -4.30
CA LYS A 37 10.09 -16.01 -5.65
C LYS A 37 8.68 -16.62 -5.73
N LEU A 38 8.28 -17.40 -4.72
CA LEU A 38 6.92 -17.92 -4.58
C LEU A 38 5.90 -16.79 -4.45
N ARG A 39 6.10 -15.85 -3.52
CA ARG A 39 5.21 -14.70 -3.32
C ARG A 39 5.04 -13.91 -4.61
N ARG A 40 6.11 -13.62 -5.33
CA ARG A 40 6.04 -12.87 -6.59
C ARG A 40 5.30 -13.64 -7.68
N TRP A 41 5.53 -14.94 -7.80
CA TRP A 41 4.87 -15.79 -8.79
C TRP A 41 3.39 -15.98 -8.47
N MET A 42 3.04 -16.32 -7.23
CA MET A 42 1.65 -16.44 -6.78
C MET A 42 0.89 -15.11 -6.95
N LEU A 43 1.46 -14.00 -6.51
CA LEU A 43 0.83 -12.69 -6.72
C LEU A 43 0.68 -12.35 -8.21
N LYS A 44 1.62 -12.78 -9.05
CA LYS A 44 1.55 -12.55 -10.50
C LYS A 44 0.49 -13.43 -11.16
N GLU A 45 0.41 -14.71 -10.80
CA GLU A 45 -0.60 -15.65 -11.32
C GLU A 45 -2.01 -15.26 -10.86
N GLU A 46 -2.16 -14.84 -9.59
CA GLU A 46 -3.43 -14.32 -9.07
C GLU A 46 -3.83 -13.01 -9.76
N MET A 47 -2.87 -12.12 -10.03
CA MET A 47 -3.11 -10.88 -10.79
C MET A 47 -3.46 -11.16 -12.26
N GLU A 48 -2.89 -12.21 -12.86
CA GLU A 48 -3.20 -12.67 -14.23
C GLU A 48 -4.60 -13.33 -14.32
N ARG A 49 -5.08 -13.94 -13.23
CA ARG A 49 -6.41 -14.59 -13.20
C ARG A 49 -7.58 -13.62 -12.94
N SER A 50 -7.33 -12.34 -12.65
CA SER A 50 -8.36 -11.31 -12.39
C SER A 50 -9.43 -11.76 -11.37
N ARG A 51 -9.05 -12.60 -10.40
CA ARG A 51 -9.99 -13.14 -9.41
C ARG A 51 -10.19 -12.15 -8.27
N CYS A 52 -11.44 -11.91 -7.90
CA CYS A 52 -11.75 -11.16 -6.68
C CYS A 52 -11.84 -12.16 -5.53
N LEU A 53 -10.95 -12.06 -4.54
CA LEU A 53 -10.94 -12.92 -3.36
C LEU A 53 -11.23 -12.07 -2.12
N ILE A 54 -12.18 -12.53 -1.30
CA ILE A 54 -12.51 -11.91 -0.01
C ILE A 54 -11.94 -12.81 1.07
N ASN A 55 -11.03 -12.26 1.88
CA ASN A 55 -10.42 -13.00 2.98
C ASN A 55 -11.04 -12.58 4.31
N PHE A 56 -11.49 -13.55 5.10
CA PHE A 56 -11.98 -13.36 6.45
C PHE A 56 -10.86 -13.67 7.45
N LEU A 57 -10.47 -12.64 8.20
CA LEU A 57 -9.50 -12.72 9.28
C LEU A 57 -10.22 -12.44 10.59
N VAL A 58 -9.92 -13.23 11.62
CA VAL A 58 -10.47 -13.03 12.96
C VAL A 58 -9.34 -12.65 13.88
N ASN A 59 -9.57 -11.61 14.68
CA ASN A 59 -8.59 -11.10 15.62
C ASN A 59 -9.07 -11.31 17.07
N SER A 60 -8.16 -11.77 17.92
CA SER A 60 -8.41 -12.01 19.34
C SER A 60 -7.17 -11.61 20.16
N PRO A 61 -7.23 -11.61 21.51
CA PRO A 61 -6.04 -11.41 22.34
C PRO A 61 -4.91 -12.41 22.07
N ALA A 62 -5.21 -13.59 21.50
CA ALA A 62 -4.22 -14.57 21.09
C ALA A 62 -3.55 -14.26 19.73
N GLY A 63 -4.05 -13.25 19.01
CA GLY A 63 -3.57 -12.82 17.71
C GLY A 63 -4.61 -12.96 16.60
N THR A 64 -4.17 -12.67 15.37
CA THR A 64 -4.98 -12.77 14.16
C THR A 64 -4.79 -14.12 13.47
N TRP A 65 -5.87 -14.80 13.13
CA TRP A 65 -5.84 -16.00 12.29
C TRP A 65 -6.70 -15.85 11.04
N PHE A 66 -6.37 -16.63 10.01
CA PHE A 66 -7.17 -16.74 8.80
C PHE A 66 -8.30 -17.73 9.02
N MET A 67 -9.54 -17.31 8.75
CA MET A 67 -10.73 -18.15 8.87
C MET A 67 -11.01 -18.85 7.54
N LYS A 68 -11.36 -18.08 6.51
CA LYS A 68 -11.66 -18.59 5.17
C LYS A 68 -11.49 -17.52 4.10
N SER A 69 -11.43 -17.94 2.83
CA SER A 69 -11.45 -17.07 1.66
C SER A 69 -12.60 -17.45 0.76
N ILE A 70 -13.26 -16.45 0.17
CA ILE A 70 -14.38 -16.63 -0.76
C ILE A 70 -14.01 -15.99 -2.10
N GLU A 71 -14.16 -16.74 -3.19
CA GLU A 71 -14.02 -16.21 -4.54
C GLU A 71 -15.30 -15.48 -4.96
N ALA A 72 -15.16 -14.20 -5.31
CA ALA A 72 -16.22 -13.27 -5.69
C ALA A 72 -16.03 -12.72 -7.13
N SER A 73 -15.34 -13.48 -7.99
CA SER A 73 -14.99 -13.08 -9.36
C SER A 73 -16.22 -12.80 -10.25
N ASP A 74 -17.33 -13.52 -10.06
CA ASP A 74 -18.54 -13.41 -10.90
C ASP A 74 -19.54 -12.33 -10.43
N THR A 75 -19.24 -11.63 -9.35
CA THR A 75 -20.23 -10.85 -8.57
C THR A 75 -20.04 -9.34 -8.58
N ILE A 76 -19.23 -8.84 -9.53
CA ILE A 76 -18.82 -7.43 -9.69
C ILE A 76 -20.01 -6.43 -9.81
N ILE A 77 -21.26 -6.89 -10.02
CA ILE A 77 -22.43 -6.02 -10.29
C ILE A 77 -23.56 -6.14 -9.22
N LYS A 78 -23.47 -7.00 -8.19
CA LYS A 78 -24.55 -7.17 -7.16
C LYS A 78 -24.06 -7.14 -5.70
N ASN A 79 -23.22 -6.15 -5.39
CA ASN A 79 -22.22 -6.24 -4.31
C ASN A 79 -22.66 -5.96 -2.86
N GLY A 80 -23.90 -5.57 -2.58
CA GLY A 80 -24.34 -5.27 -1.20
C GLY A 80 -24.90 -6.49 -0.46
N GLU A 81 -25.95 -7.11 -1.01
CA GLU A 81 -26.67 -8.20 -0.34
C GLU A 81 -25.81 -9.45 -0.16
N LEU A 82 -24.98 -9.77 -1.15
CA LEU A 82 -24.09 -10.92 -1.09
C LEU A 82 -22.99 -10.73 -0.04
N MET A 83 -22.41 -9.53 0.05
CA MET A 83 -21.43 -9.19 1.08
C MET A 83 -22.04 -9.24 2.48
N PHE A 84 -23.27 -8.73 2.62
CA PHE A 84 -24.02 -8.86 3.87
C PHE A 84 -24.19 -10.34 4.23
N LYS A 85 -24.63 -11.18 3.29
CA LYS A 85 -24.78 -12.62 3.52
C LYS A 85 -23.47 -13.28 3.95
N TYR A 86 -22.35 -12.95 3.32
CA TYR A 86 -21.05 -13.53 3.71
C TYR A 86 -20.60 -13.11 5.10
N LEU A 87 -20.76 -11.83 5.46
CA LEU A 87 -20.42 -11.36 6.81
C LEU A 87 -21.36 -11.97 7.85
N ASP A 88 -22.65 -12.05 7.54
CA ASP A 88 -23.67 -12.64 8.39
C ASP A 88 -23.38 -14.11 8.69
N GLU A 89 -23.10 -14.92 7.67
CA GLU A 89 -22.69 -16.32 7.81
C GLU A 89 -21.40 -16.48 8.64
N VAL A 90 -20.42 -15.58 8.47
CA VAL A 90 -19.18 -15.61 9.25
C VAL A 90 -19.43 -15.29 10.72
N VAL A 91 -20.28 -14.30 11.01
CA VAL A 91 -20.62 -13.95 12.40
C VAL A 91 -21.43 -15.07 13.05
N GLU A 92 -22.37 -15.68 12.33
CA GLU A 92 -23.14 -16.83 12.81
C GLU A 92 -22.25 -18.06 13.07
N GLU A 93 -21.25 -18.32 12.21
CA GLU A 93 -20.29 -19.42 12.37
C GLU A 93 -19.37 -19.23 13.60
N ILE A 94 -19.02 -17.98 13.94
CA ILE A 94 -18.22 -17.64 15.13
C ILE A 94 -19.09 -17.57 16.41
N GLY A 95 -20.38 -17.28 16.26
CA GLY A 95 -21.30 -16.93 17.33
C GLY A 95 -21.30 -15.43 17.59
N GLU A 96 -22.48 -14.80 17.50
CA GLU A 96 -22.66 -13.34 17.69
C GLU A 96 -22.12 -12.87 19.05
N GLU A 97 -22.24 -13.69 20.10
CA GLU A 97 -21.72 -13.40 21.43
C GLU A 97 -20.20 -13.28 21.51
N ASN A 98 -19.48 -13.84 20.54
CA ASN A 98 -18.03 -13.82 20.46
C ASN A 98 -17.50 -12.72 19.55
N VAL A 99 -18.37 -12.02 18.81
CA VAL A 99 -17.98 -10.97 17.86
C VAL A 99 -18.34 -9.60 18.41
N VAL A 100 -17.31 -8.80 18.72
CA VAL A 100 -17.48 -7.42 19.20
C VAL A 100 -17.53 -6.41 18.05
N GLN A 101 -16.70 -6.62 17.02
CA GLN A 101 -16.49 -5.64 15.97
C GLN A 101 -16.21 -6.32 14.62
N VAL A 102 -16.77 -5.75 13.56
CA VAL A 102 -16.45 -6.10 12.17
C VAL A 102 -15.80 -4.89 11.49
N ILE A 103 -14.65 -5.14 10.86
CA ILE A 103 -13.86 -4.12 10.18
C ILE A 103 -13.76 -4.48 8.71
N THR A 104 -14.17 -3.57 7.82
CA THR A 104 -14.07 -3.74 6.35
C THR A 104 -13.44 -2.51 5.72
N ASP A 105 -13.12 -2.57 4.42
CA ASP A 105 -12.78 -1.35 3.68
C ASP A 105 -13.99 -0.40 3.59
N ASP A 106 -13.71 0.84 3.17
CA ASP A 106 -14.67 1.95 3.15
C ASP A 106 -15.33 2.13 1.76
N ALA A 107 -15.29 1.10 0.90
CA ALA A 107 -16.04 1.20 -0.33
C ALA A 107 -17.55 1.27 -0.02
N SER A 108 -18.28 2.13 -0.75
CA SER A 108 -19.69 2.48 -0.43
C SER A 108 -20.65 1.30 -0.26
N ASN A 109 -20.36 0.15 -0.88
CA ASN A 109 -21.08 -1.10 -0.69
C ASN A 109 -20.89 -1.68 0.71
N TYR A 110 -19.70 -1.59 1.28
CA TYR A 110 -19.38 -2.11 2.61
C TYR A 110 -19.95 -1.26 3.74
N VAL A 111 -20.04 0.07 3.56
CA VAL A 111 -20.69 0.96 4.52
C VAL A 111 -22.16 0.55 4.73
N ASN A 112 -22.91 0.37 3.63
CA ASN A 112 -24.31 -0.06 3.70
C ASN A 112 -24.46 -1.45 4.32
N VAL A 113 -23.53 -2.35 3.99
CA VAL A 113 -23.51 -3.71 4.54
C VAL A 113 -23.26 -3.69 6.05
N GLY A 114 -22.29 -2.90 6.50
CA GLY A 114 -21.95 -2.74 7.91
C GLY A 114 -23.09 -2.17 8.73
N MET A 115 -23.76 -1.14 8.21
CA MET A 115 -24.96 -0.57 8.84
C MET A 115 -26.07 -1.60 8.99
N ARG A 116 -26.36 -2.40 7.94
CA ARG A 116 -27.34 -3.49 8.01
C ARG A 116 -26.94 -4.57 9.02
N LEU A 117 -25.65 -4.85 9.17
CA LEU A 117 -25.15 -5.82 10.14
C LEU A 117 -25.44 -5.34 11.57
N MET A 118 -25.21 -4.05 11.84
CA MET A 118 -25.52 -3.42 13.13
C MET A 118 -27.03 -3.35 13.41
N GLU A 119 -27.87 -3.20 12.38
CA GLU A 119 -29.33 -3.27 12.52
C GLU A 119 -29.80 -4.69 12.91
N LYS A 120 -29.20 -5.74 12.31
CA LYS A 120 -29.52 -7.14 12.62
C LYS A 120 -29.00 -7.54 14.00
N MET A 121 -27.77 -7.17 14.33
CA MET A 121 -27.01 -7.67 15.49
C MET A 121 -26.69 -6.53 16.47
N ARG A 122 -27.51 -6.37 17.50
CA ARG A 122 -27.45 -5.20 18.40
C ARG A 122 -26.19 -5.11 19.27
N ARG A 123 -25.42 -6.20 19.40
CA ARG A 123 -24.19 -6.25 20.21
C ARG A 123 -22.91 -6.02 19.40
N LEU A 124 -23.03 -6.01 18.08
CA LEU A 124 -21.91 -5.93 17.15
C LEU A 124 -21.79 -4.51 16.60
N TRP A 125 -20.56 -4.02 16.47
CA TRP A 125 -20.26 -2.74 15.85
C TRP A 125 -19.52 -2.93 14.53
N TRP A 126 -19.91 -2.18 13.51
CA TRP A 126 -19.14 -2.08 12.28
C TRP A 126 -18.37 -0.76 12.24
N THR A 127 -17.13 -0.82 11.78
CA THR A 127 -16.29 0.36 11.56
C THR A 127 -15.45 0.20 10.29
N PRO A 128 -15.19 1.27 9.53
CA PRO A 128 -14.27 1.18 8.40
C PRO A 128 -12.83 0.99 8.87
N CYS A 129 -12.02 0.38 8.01
CA CYS A 129 -10.62 0.13 8.25
C CYS A 129 -9.85 1.46 8.32
N ALA A 130 -9.26 1.75 9.48
CA ALA A 130 -8.49 2.96 9.70
C ALA A 130 -7.30 3.11 8.73
N ALA A 131 -6.55 2.03 8.47
CA ALA A 131 -5.45 2.05 7.51
C ALA A 131 -5.94 2.44 6.10
N HIS A 132 -7.08 1.88 5.68
CA HIS A 132 -7.68 2.22 4.40
C HIS A 132 -8.18 3.67 4.36
N CYS A 133 -8.80 4.17 5.44
CA CYS A 133 -9.23 5.57 5.54
C CYS A 133 -8.04 6.53 5.39
N ILE A 134 -6.91 6.24 6.05
CA ILE A 134 -5.70 7.06 5.95
C ILE A 134 -5.08 6.97 4.53
N ASP A 135 -5.12 5.80 3.89
CA ASP A 135 -4.67 5.64 2.51
C ASP A 135 -5.50 6.51 1.54
N LEU A 136 -6.82 6.57 1.73
CA LEU A 136 -7.71 7.46 0.97
C LEU A 136 -7.43 8.95 1.24
N MET A 137 -7.03 9.32 2.46
CA MET A 137 -6.58 10.69 2.75
C MET A 137 -5.31 11.03 1.95
N LEU A 138 -4.33 10.12 1.92
CA LEU A 138 -3.11 10.28 1.13
C LEU A 138 -3.42 10.39 -0.37
N GLU A 139 -4.37 9.60 -0.86
CA GLU A 139 -4.88 9.72 -2.22
C GLU A 139 -5.46 11.12 -2.50
N ASP A 140 -6.35 11.60 -1.64
CA ASP A 140 -7.02 12.88 -1.83
C ASP A 140 -6.09 14.08 -1.68
N ILE A 141 -5.04 13.96 -0.85
CA ILE A 141 -3.93 14.91 -0.80
C ILE A 141 -3.12 14.83 -2.12
N GLY A 142 -2.84 13.64 -2.61
CA GLY A 142 -2.17 13.41 -3.90
C GLY A 142 -2.89 14.03 -5.09
N LYS A 143 -4.21 14.20 -5.02
CA LYS A 143 -5.05 14.87 -6.03
C LYS A 143 -4.99 16.40 -5.99
N LEU A 144 -4.45 17.01 -4.93
CA LEU A 144 -4.25 18.47 -4.90
C LEU A 144 -3.33 18.90 -6.04
N ASN A 145 -3.65 19.99 -6.75
CA ASN A 145 -2.91 20.41 -7.96
C ASN A 145 -1.38 20.44 -7.77
N PHE A 146 -0.91 20.94 -6.62
CA PHE A 146 0.51 20.98 -6.31
C PHE A 146 1.13 19.59 -6.18
N HIS A 147 0.50 18.70 -5.40
CA HIS A 147 0.94 17.32 -5.21
C HIS A 147 0.82 16.52 -6.51
N ALA A 148 -0.30 16.59 -7.21
CA ALA A 148 -0.56 15.88 -8.46
C ALA A 148 0.47 16.21 -9.55
N THR A 149 0.80 17.49 -9.71
CA THR A 149 1.83 17.93 -10.67
C THR A 149 3.22 17.42 -10.28
N THR A 150 3.59 17.52 -9.00
CA THR A 150 4.87 17.05 -8.49
C THR A 150 4.99 15.52 -8.63
N LEU A 151 3.95 14.78 -8.28
CA LEU A 151 3.86 13.32 -8.42
C LEU A 151 3.97 12.89 -9.87
N SER A 152 3.28 13.56 -10.78
CA SER A 152 3.35 13.29 -12.22
C SER A 152 4.77 13.49 -12.76
N ARG A 153 5.45 14.56 -12.35
CA ARG A 153 6.85 14.85 -12.75
C ARG A 153 7.81 13.80 -12.21
N THR A 154 7.71 13.47 -10.93
CA THR A 154 8.49 12.39 -10.29
C THR A 154 8.27 11.06 -10.99
N ARG A 155 7.02 10.71 -11.31
CA ARG A 155 6.69 9.47 -12.01
C ARG A 155 7.36 9.40 -13.39
N LYS A 156 7.45 10.51 -14.12
CA LYS A 156 8.17 10.55 -15.41
C LYS A 156 9.67 10.26 -15.23
N VAL A 157 10.31 10.86 -14.23
CA VAL A 157 11.73 10.61 -13.92
C VAL A 157 11.96 9.14 -13.56
N VAL A 158 11.17 8.60 -12.62
CA VAL A 158 11.29 7.20 -12.17
C VAL A 158 10.98 6.23 -13.31
N LYS A 159 9.91 6.46 -14.08
CA LYS A 159 9.55 5.64 -15.24
C LYS A 159 10.67 5.61 -16.28
N PHE A 160 11.31 6.74 -16.53
CA PHE A 160 12.45 6.79 -17.45
C PHE A 160 13.65 5.99 -16.93
N ILE A 161 14.00 6.12 -15.65
CA ILE A 161 15.13 5.37 -15.06
C ILE A 161 14.87 3.86 -15.11
N TYR A 162 13.70 3.41 -14.64
CA TYR A 162 13.37 1.99 -14.57
C TYR A 162 12.98 1.37 -15.91
N GLY A 163 12.46 2.17 -16.85
CA GLY A 163 12.11 1.73 -18.20
C GLY A 163 13.33 1.43 -19.08
N ASN A 164 14.52 1.89 -18.68
CA ASN A 164 15.74 1.74 -19.47
C ASN A 164 16.81 0.97 -18.68
N THR A 165 17.07 -0.27 -19.07
CA THR A 165 17.99 -1.19 -18.37
C THR A 165 19.38 -0.60 -18.14
N TRP A 166 19.92 0.10 -19.14
CA TRP A 166 21.21 0.78 -19.02
C TRP A 166 21.19 1.94 -18.03
N VAL A 167 20.14 2.76 -18.04
CA VAL A 167 19.99 3.91 -17.12
C VAL A 167 19.76 3.41 -15.69
N LEU A 168 18.96 2.36 -15.51
CA LEU A 168 18.77 1.69 -14.23
C LEU A 168 20.10 1.13 -13.69
N SER A 169 20.88 0.45 -14.54
CA SER A 169 22.20 -0.06 -14.17
C SER A 169 23.14 1.07 -13.75
N LEU A 170 23.15 2.18 -14.50
CA LEU A 170 23.93 3.36 -14.16
C LEU A 170 23.49 3.93 -12.80
N MET A 171 22.20 4.14 -12.59
CA MET A 171 21.67 4.63 -11.31
C MET A 171 22.11 3.74 -10.15
N ARG A 172 22.01 2.42 -10.28
CA ARG A 172 22.44 1.46 -9.25
C ARG A 172 23.93 1.55 -8.90
N THR A 173 24.79 1.85 -9.87
CA THR A 173 26.22 2.06 -9.58
C THR A 173 26.47 3.29 -8.70
N PHE A 174 25.62 4.30 -8.82
CA PHE A 174 25.72 5.53 -8.03
C PHE A 174 25.01 5.40 -6.67
N THR A 175 23.85 4.75 -6.64
CA THR A 175 23.06 4.57 -5.41
C THR A 175 23.52 3.41 -4.54
N LYS A 176 24.61 2.71 -4.88
CA LYS A 176 25.06 1.47 -4.21
C LYS A 176 23.92 0.43 -4.14
N ASN A 177 23.21 0.26 -5.25
CA ASN A 177 22.03 -0.59 -5.39
C ASN A 177 20.80 -0.21 -4.53
N HIS A 178 20.75 1.00 -3.97
CA HIS A 178 19.50 1.48 -3.37
C HIS A 178 18.45 1.74 -4.45
N GLU A 179 17.29 1.13 -4.29
CA GLU A 179 16.15 1.26 -5.18
C GLU A 179 15.33 2.52 -4.86
N LEU A 180 14.80 3.18 -5.90
CA LEU A 180 13.90 4.34 -5.76
C LEU A 180 12.46 3.89 -5.50
N LEU A 181 12.06 2.74 -6.06
CA LEU A 181 10.75 2.16 -5.84
C LEU A 181 10.76 1.34 -4.55
N HIS A 182 9.83 1.63 -3.65
CA HIS A 182 9.62 0.88 -2.42
C HIS A 182 8.21 0.28 -2.42
N PRO A 183 8.04 -0.99 -2.81
CA PRO A 183 6.71 -1.63 -2.78
C PRO A 183 6.20 -1.66 -1.33
N THR A 184 5.03 -1.08 -1.10
CA THR A 184 4.26 -1.23 0.15
C THR A 184 2.92 -1.90 -0.12
N ILE A 185 2.18 -2.17 0.95
CA ILE A 185 0.88 -2.84 0.89
C ILE A 185 -0.14 -1.95 0.17
N THR A 186 -0.13 -0.64 0.40
CA THR A 186 -1.00 0.30 -0.32
C THR A 186 -0.29 1.03 -1.46
N GLN A 187 -1.06 1.33 -2.51
CA GLN A 187 -0.58 2.01 -3.72
C GLN A 187 -0.17 3.46 -3.46
N PHE A 188 -0.80 4.14 -2.49
CA PHE A 188 -0.51 5.55 -2.18
C PHE A 188 0.69 5.71 -1.26
N ASP A 189 0.88 4.82 -0.27
CA ASP A 189 2.15 4.76 0.46
C ASP A 189 3.33 4.55 -0.47
N THR A 190 3.17 3.65 -1.45
CA THR A 190 4.21 3.38 -2.44
C THR A 190 4.61 4.66 -3.17
N THR A 191 3.65 5.54 -3.45
CA THR A 191 3.86 6.80 -4.17
C THR A 191 4.66 7.82 -3.36
N PHE A 192 4.28 8.07 -2.10
CA PHE A 192 4.99 9.02 -1.23
C PHE A 192 6.34 8.48 -0.73
N LEU A 193 6.48 7.17 -0.56
CA LEU A 193 7.77 6.55 -0.25
C LEU A 193 8.72 6.58 -1.44
N THR A 194 8.21 6.44 -2.66
CA THR A 194 9.00 6.65 -3.88
C THR A 194 9.52 8.09 -3.95
N LEU A 195 8.69 9.08 -3.63
CA LEU A 195 9.15 10.48 -3.51
C LEU A 195 10.28 10.61 -2.47
N GLN A 196 10.12 10.00 -1.29
CA GLN A 196 11.12 10.06 -0.23
C GLN A 196 12.44 9.39 -0.66
N SER A 197 12.38 8.23 -1.30
CA SER A 197 13.58 7.53 -1.79
C SER A 197 14.28 8.34 -2.90
N LEU A 198 13.52 8.90 -3.84
CA LEU A 198 14.05 9.80 -4.86
C LEU A 198 14.78 11.00 -4.23
N TYR A 199 14.17 11.64 -3.23
CA TYR A 199 14.75 12.79 -2.56
C TYR A 199 16.01 12.44 -1.77
N LYS A 200 16.04 11.28 -1.10
CA LYS A 200 17.25 10.75 -0.43
C LYS A 200 18.41 10.55 -1.42
N GLN A 201 18.12 10.13 -2.64
CA GLN A 201 19.11 9.95 -3.71
C GLN A 201 19.34 11.20 -4.56
N LYS A 202 18.85 12.38 -4.16
CA LYS A 202 18.96 13.63 -4.94
C LYS A 202 20.39 13.91 -5.41
N GLN A 203 21.36 13.95 -4.50
CA GLN A 203 22.75 14.30 -4.84
C GLN A 203 23.38 13.25 -5.76
N THR A 204 23.08 11.98 -5.48
CA THR A 204 23.50 10.84 -6.28
C THR A 204 22.98 10.91 -7.72
N LEU A 205 21.70 11.25 -7.89
CA LEU A 205 21.06 11.41 -9.19
C LEU A 205 21.60 12.62 -9.95
N ILE A 206 21.82 13.74 -9.25
CA ILE A 206 22.46 14.93 -9.83
C ILE A 206 23.85 14.56 -10.37
N ALA A 207 24.68 13.90 -9.55
CA ALA A 207 26.01 13.46 -9.97
C ALA A 207 25.96 12.49 -11.17
N MET A 208 25.01 11.56 -11.19
CA MET A 208 24.80 10.63 -12.31
C MET A 208 24.54 11.37 -13.63
N PHE A 209 23.67 12.39 -13.61
CA PHE A 209 23.30 13.16 -14.80
C PHE A 209 24.36 14.18 -15.26
N PHE A 210 25.36 14.47 -14.41
CA PHE A 210 26.53 15.27 -14.77
C PHE A 210 27.68 14.44 -15.35
N LEU A 211 27.68 13.12 -15.16
CA LEU A 211 28.82 12.28 -15.56
C LEU A 211 28.99 12.24 -17.08
N GLU A 212 30.24 12.28 -17.55
CA GLU A 212 30.57 12.14 -18.97
C GLU A 212 30.01 10.86 -19.59
N LYS A 213 29.96 9.76 -18.82
CA LYS A 213 29.34 8.48 -19.22
C LYS A 213 27.85 8.64 -19.54
N TRP A 214 27.13 9.51 -18.82
CA TRP A 214 25.75 9.87 -19.18
C TRP A 214 25.73 10.71 -20.45
N CYS A 215 26.54 11.78 -20.52
CA CYS A 215 26.57 12.72 -21.64
C CYS A 215 26.91 12.07 -22.99
N SER A 216 27.77 11.05 -22.97
CA SER A 216 28.17 10.26 -24.14
C SER A 216 27.16 9.16 -24.52
N SER A 217 26.14 8.92 -23.69
CA SER A 217 25.14 7.86 -23.94
C SER A 217 24.15 8.24 -25.03
N THR A 218 23.56 7.24 -25.67
CA THR A 218 22.44 7.44 -26.62
C THR A 218 21.18 7.98 -25.93
N TRP A 219 21.03 7.72 -24.63
CA TRP A 219 19.88 8.15 -23.83
C TRP A 219 19.89 9.65 -23.54
N ALA A 220 21.07 10.27 -23.38
CA ALA A 220 21.20 11.71 -23.20
C ALA A 220 20.71 12.51 -24.43
N LYS A 221 20.67 11.89 -25.62
CA LYS A 221 20.17 12.52 -26.86
C LYS A 221 18.67 12.29 -27.10
N LYS A 222 18.06 11.31 -26.43
CA LYS A 222 16.62 11.03 -26.58
C LYS A 222 15.79 12.08 -25.86
N VAL A 223 14.64 12.43 -26.43
CA VAL A 223 13.71 13.44 -25.90
C VAL A 223 13.38 13.20 -24.42
N GLU A 224 13.13 11.94 -24.02
CA GLU A 224 12.83 11.60 -22.63
C GLU A 224 14.03 11.78 -21.69
N GLY A 225 15.23 11.45 -22.15
CA GLY A 225 16.46 11.61 -21.38
C GLY A 225 16.81 13.07 -21.17
N VAL A 226 16.71 13.90 -22.22
CA VAL A 226 16.90 15.36 -22.14
C VAL A 226 15.90 15.98 -21.16
N LYS A 227 14.61 15.63 -21.25
CA LYS A 227 13.58 16.13 -20.33
C LYS A 227 13.84 15.72 -18.89
N THR A 228 14.25 14.47 -18.67
CA THR A 228 14.55 13.94 -17.33
C THR A 228 15.77 14.64 -16.73
N GLN A 229 16.85 14.75 -17.49
CA GLN A 229 18.06 15.47 -17.08
C GLN A 229 17.74 16.93 -16.76
N SER A 230 16.98 17.61 -17.62
CA SER A 230 16.57 19.01 -17.39
C SER A 230 15.74 19.16 -16.13
N THR A 231 14.80 18.25 -15.88
CA THR A 231 13.98 18.23 -14.66
C THR A 231 14.83 18.06 -13.41
N VAL A 232 15.82 17.17 -13.44
CA VAL A 232 16.65 16.82 -12.28
C VAL A 232 17.73 17.87 -12.00
N LEU A 233 18.34 18.43 -13.05
CA LEU A 233 19.49 19.33 -12.92
C LEU A 233 19.11 20.81 -12.90
N PHE A 234 18.15 21.22 -13.74
CA PHE A 234 17.96 22.63 -14.08
C PHE A 234 16.62 23.21 -13.67
N ASP A 235 15.63 22.38 -13.33
CA ASP A 235 14.35 22.89 -12.83
C ASP A 235 14.49 23.34 -11.36
N PRO A 236 14.36 24.65 -11.08
CA PRO A 236 14.57 25.19 -9.74
C PRO A 236 13.45 24.77 -8.76
N ASN A 237 12.28 24.38 -9.28
CA ASN A 237 11.09 24.06 -8.50
C ASN A 237 10.99 22.57 -8.20
N PHE A 238 11.60 21.69 -9.00
CA PHE A 238 11.42 20.24 -8.88
C PHE A 238 11.75 19.71 -7.48
N TRP A 239 12.99 19.93 -7.00
CA TRP A 239 13.41 19.42 -5.70
C TRP A 239 12.71 20.11 -4.51
N PRO A 240 12.54 21.45 -4.49
CA PRO A 240 11.73 22.09 -3.44
C PRO A 240 10.29 21.59 -3.40
N HIS A 241 9.66 21.34 -4.55
CA HIS A 241 8.30 20.81 -4.59
C HIS A 241 8.23 19.37 -4.08
N VAL A 242 9.19 18.51 -4.44
CA VAL A 242 9.31 17.15 -3.89
C VAL A 242 9.48 17.20 -2.38
N ALA A 243 10.36 18.07 -1.88
CA ALA A 243 10.60 18.25 -0.45
C ALA A 243 9.31 18.70 0.28
N PHE A 244 8.56 19.64 -0.29
CA PHE A 244 7.29 20.09 0.27
C PHE A 244 6.26 18.95 0.33
N CYS A 245 6.08 18.19 -0.76
CA CYS A 245 5.16 17.06 -0.77
C CYS A 245 5.49 16.07 0.36
N ILE A 246 6.76 15.66 0.47
CA ILE A 246 7.23 14.76 1.55
C ILE A 246 6.94 15.38 2.92
N LYS A 247 7.30 16.65 3.11
CA LYS A 247 7.12 17.36 4.37
C LYS A 247 5.67 17.38 4.83
N THR A 248 4.73 17.46 3.89
CA THR A 248 3.30 17.51 4.20
C THR A 248 2.59 16.15 4.32
N THR A 249 3.23 15.06 3.91
CA THR A 249 2.62 13.72 3.94
C THR A 249 3.35 12.72 4.83
N ILE A 250 4.59 13.01 5.22
CA ILE A 250 5.43 12.06 5.99
C ILE A 250 4.79 11.66 7.32
N SER A 251 4.19 12.61 8.04
CA SER A 251 3.52 12.33 9.31
C SER A 251 2.34 11.40 9.13
N LEU A 252 1.53 11.61 8.07
CA LEU A 252 0.37 10.76 7.78
C LEU A 252 0.79 9.35 7.31
N VAL A 253 1.88 9.24 6.54
CA VAL A 253 2.49 7.94 6.18
C VAL A 253 3.02 7.22 7.42
N SER A 254 3.56 7.94 8.40
CA SER A 254 3.97 7.32 9.67
C SER A 254 2.77 6.79 10.46
N VAL A 255 1.68 7.57 10.55
CA VAL A 255 0.44 7.10 11.20
C VAL A 255 -0.11 5.86 10.49
N LEU A 256 -0.14 5.84 9.16
CA LEU A 256 -0.58 4.65 8.40
C LEU A 256 0.25 3.41 8.73
N ARG A 257 1.58 3.56 8.81
CA ARG A 257 2.48 2.44 9.18
C ARG A 257 2.27 1.93 10.59
N GLU A 258 1.94 2.81 11.52
CA GLU A 258 1.60 2.40 12.88
C GLU A 258 0.26 1.67 12.91
N VAL A 259 -0.76 2.20 12.24
CA VAL A 259 -2.09 1.57 12.18
C VAL A 259 -2.07 0.21 11.47
N ASP A 260 -1.22 0.05 10.46
CA ASP A 260 -1.01 -1.22 9.74
C ASP A 260 -0.05 -2.18 10.48
N SER A 261 0.59 -1.72 11.57
CA SER A 261 1.45 -2.57 12.40
C SER A 261 0.61 -3.60 13.16
N LYS A 262 1.04 -4.87 13.11
CA LYS A 262 0.43 -5.97 13.89
C LYS A 262 0.99 -6.10 15.30
N GLU A 263 1.94 -5.25 15.68
CA GLU A 263 2.68 -5.40 16.94
C GLU A 263 1.96 -4.77 18.13
N ILE A 264 1.29 -3.62 17.92
CA ILE A 264 0.65 -2.85 18.98
C ILE A 264 -0.78 -2.50 18.55
N PRO A 265 -1.82 -2.84 19.33
CA PRO A 265 -3.18 -2.43 19.04
C PRO A 265 -3.31 -0.90 19.03
N THR A 266 -3.51 -0.32 17.84
CA THR A 266 -3.51 1.14 17.63
C THR A 266 -4.83 1.82 17.97
N MET A 267 -5.93 1.07 18.03
CA MET A 267 -7.28 1.61 18.30
C MET A 267 -7.37 2.45 19.58
N GLY A 268 -6.56 2.14 20.61
CA GLY A 268 -6.58 2.87 21.88
C GLY A 268 -6.02 4.29 21.82
N TYR A 269 -5.22 4.62 20.80
CA TYR A 269 -4.51 5.91 20.70
C TYR A 269 -4.53 6.49 19.28
N ILE A 270 -5.34 5.95 18.37
CA ILE A 270 -5.41 6.41 16.98
C ILE A 270 -5.82 7.88 16.85
N TYR A 271 -6.70 8.37 17.73
CA TYR A 271 -7.10 9.78 17.76
C TYR A 271 -5.91 10.68 18.07
N GLU A 272 -5.11 10.32 19.07
CA GLU A 272 -3.88 11.04 19.42
C GLU A 272 -2.86 10.99 18.29
N LEU A 273 -2.70 9.84 17.61
CA LEU A 273 -1.82 9.74 16.44
C LEU A 273 -2.24 10.66 15.31
N MET A 274 -3.55 10.76 15.04
CA MET A 274 -4.07 11.63 13.99
C MET A 274 -3.90 13.10 14.33
N ASP A 275 -4.18 13.50 15.57
CA ASP A 275 -3.98 14.86 16.04
C ASP A 275 -2.49 15.25 15.99
N SER A 276 -1.61 14.40 16.53
CA SER A 276 -0.16 14.55 16.42
C SER A 276 0.30 14.59 14.96
N GLY A 277 -0.28 13.76 14.09
CA GLY A 277 -0.02 13.76 12.66
C GLY A 277 -0.33 15.11 12.01
N LYS A 278 -1.50 15.69 12.33
CA LYS A 278 -1.93 17.02 11.85
C LYS A 278 -1.04 18.13 12.37
N GLU A 279 -0.74 18.15 13.67
CA GLU A 279 0.14 19.13 14.31
C GLU A 279 1.54 19.11 13.68
N ASN A 280 2.10 17.91 13.45
CA ASN A 280 3.39 17.76 12.80
C ASN A 280 3.39 18.31 11.35
N ILE A 281 2.27 18.19 10.62
CA ILE A 281 2.13 18.79 9.28
C ILE A 281 2.11 20.33 9.39
N ALA A 282 1.39 20.89 10.37
CA ALA A 282 1.31 22.33 10.58
C ALA A 282 2.68 22.91 10.98
N PHE A 283 3.33 22.31 11.98
CA PHE A 283 4.69 22.66 12.41
C PHE A 283 5.68 22.58 11.24
N SER A 284 5.60 21.51 10.46
CA SER A 284 6.39 21.35 9.25
C SER A 284 6.09 22.44 8.21
N CYS A 285 4.89 22.98 8.15
CA CYS A 285 4.57 24.12 7.30
C CYS A 285 4.97 25.48 7.92
N GLY A 286 5.63 25.50 9.08
CA GLY A 286 5.97 26.71 9.82
C GLY A 286 4.74 27.44 10.33
N ASP A 287 3.70 26.68 10.70
CA ASP A 287 2.40 27.16 11.19
C ASP A 287 1.69 28.15 10.24
N MET A 288 2.07 28.11 8.96
CA MET A 288 1.41 28.87 7.91
C MET A 288 0.17 28.12 7.41
N GLU A 289 -1.00 28.49 7.91
CA GLU A 289 -2.29 27.87 7.57
C GLU A 289 -2.54 27.76 6.06
N ARG A 290 -2.11 28.76 5.27
CA ARG A 290 -2.23 28.72 3.81
C ARG A 290 -1.55 27.51 3.16
N LYS A 291 -0.53 26.93 3.81
CA LYS A 291 0.23 25.77 3.31
C LYS A 291 -0.38 24.44 3.76
N TYR A 292 -0.75 24.30 5.03
CA TYR A 292 -1.28 23.03 5.56
C TYR A 292 -2.81 22.94 5.57
N GLY A 293 -3.54 24.06 5.60
CA GLY A 293 -5.00 24.11 5.67
C GLY A 293 -5.71 23.35 4.54
N PRO A 294 -5.27 23.41 3.26
CA PRO A 294 -5.83 22.57 2.20
C PRO A 294 -5.65 21.07 2.45
N ILE A 295 -4.61 20.67 3.16
CA ILE A 295 -4.26 19.28 3.47
C ILE A 295 -5.11 18.80 4.65
N TRP A 296 -5.18 19.60 5.72
CA TRP A 296 -6.08 19.32 6.84
C TRP A 296 -7.52 19.17 6.40
N ARG A 297 -8.03 20.02 5.50
CA ARG A 297 -9.38 19.86 4.94
C ARG A 297 -9.61 18.51 4.25
N LYS A 298 -8.59 17.92 3.63
CA LYS A 298 -8.68 16.57 3.05
C LYS A 298 -8.71 15.49 4.12
N ILE A 299 -7.87 15.64 5.15
CA ILE A 299 -7.82 14.74 6.30
C ILE A 299 -9.17 14.76 7.03
N ASP A 300 -9.64 15.95 7.41
CA ASP A 300 -10.87 16.16 8.19
C ASP A 300 -12.10 15.67 7.42
N ALA A 301 -12.18 15.93 6.11
CA ALA A 301 -13.29 15.45 5.29
C ALA A 301 -13.43 13.91 5.32
N ARG A 302 -12.34 13.17 5.43
CA ARG A 302 -12.38 11.70 5.55
C ARG A 302 -12.59 11.27 6.98
N TRP A 303 -11.83 11.86 7.91
CA TRP A 303 -11.86 11.50 9.32
C TRP A 303 -13.26 11.68 9.94
N THR A 304 -13.92 12.81 9.69
CA THR A 304 -15.24 13.11 10.26
C THR A 304 -16.37 12.33 9.60
N LEU A 305 -16.23 11.90 8.35
CA LEU A 305 -17.29 11.16 7.65
C LEU A 305 -17.24 9.64 7.87
N GLN A 306 -16.09 9.11 8.30
CA GLN A 306 -15.82 7.67 8.28
C GLN A 306 -15.55 7.09 9.66
N LEU A 307 -14.96 7.87 10.58
CA LEU A 307 -14.51 7.36 11.89
C LEU A 307 -15.21 8.07 13.07
N HIS A 308 -16.19 8.92 12.79
CA HIS A 308 -17.06 9.60 13.75
C HIS A 308 -18.54 9.39 13.42
#